data_AF-A0AAE0TPT9-F1
#
_entry.id   AF-A0AAE0TPT9-F1
#
_cell.length_a   1.000
_cell.length_b   1.000
_cell.length_c   1.000
_cell.angle_alpha   90.00
_cell.angle_beta   90.00
_cell.angle_gamma   90.00
#
_symmetry.space_group_name_H-M   'P 1'
#
loop_
_entity.id
_entity.type
_entity.pdbx_description
1 polymer ?
#
loop_
_entity_poly.entity_id
_entity_poly.type
_entity_poly.pdbx_seq_one_letter_code
_entity_poly.pdbx_strand_id
1 'polypeptide(L)'
;MLSQIQTSYQRVQQSLQRLTDSIAAYNPSTIAADELVAADDTLSEDLRTLHHHQSNVHRITDLKRRAETNDEKIKTHFRAVAQLRKDLTSIPTIESNTSSREDISVDDLLAYARYISPTTVPPTFRPRRDAHSYMKGVEEGKGEDGQMRNGVTTPPPPPPATATATAQDHTNPETTATATATTVTPHIKESTISLQTLTDPEKQWLNPTATLDFTPWPSHILIGNGALGSIQKMVESGKDPASVLSAEEQAEVDKVRKEEEEKERKEEEERARRRAVMFDAAGSAGGGLGRGRREAEDDVFDPDA
;
A
#
# COMPACT_ATOMS: atom_id res chain seq x y z
N MET A 1 44.35 -1.98 -2.86
CA MET A 1 43.62 -1.32 -1.76
C MET A 1 44.41 -1.32 -0.45
N LEU A 2 44.60 -2.44 0.25
CA LEU A 2 45.30 -2.42 1.56
C LEU A 2 46.72 -1.83 1.48
N SER A 3 47.51 -2.23 0.48
CA SER A 3 48.87 -1.68 0.25
C SER A 3 48.87 -0.21 -0.16
N GLN A 4 47.85 0.24 -0.89
CA GLN A 4 47.71 1.64 -1.31
C GLN A 4 47.39 2.53 -0.11
N ILE A 5 46.42 2.15 0.73
CA ILE A 5 46.09 2.85 1.98
C ILE A 5 47.29 2.89 2.93
N GLN A 6 48.04 1.78 3.04
CA GLN A 6 49.25 1.76 3.85
C GLN A 6 50.30 2.74 3.32
N THR A 7 50.41 2.88 2.00
CA THR A 7 51.33 3.83 1.36
C THR A 7 50.88 5.28 1.55
N SER A 8 49.59 5.59 1.39
CA SER A 8 49.06 6.95 1.63
C SER A 8 49.13 7.34 3.11
N TYR A 9 48.85 6.41 4.03
CA TYR A 9 49.06 6.63 5.46
C TYR A 9 50.53 6.88 5.81
N GLN A 10 51.46 6.08 5.25
CA GLN A 10 52.90 6.32 5.42
C GLN A 10 53.31 7.68 4.86
N ARG A 11 52.71 8.13 3.75
CA ARG A 11 52.96 9.45 3.16
C ARG A 11 52.51 10.59 4.07
N VAL A 12 51.29 10.49 4.63
CA VAL A 12 50.77 11.45 5.63
C VAL A 12 51.66 11.50 6.86
N GLN A 13 52.11 10.35 7.35
CA GLN A 13 53.02 10.29 8.50
C GLN A 13 54.37 10.96 8.20
N GLN A 14 54.92 10.75 6.99
CA GLN A 14 56.17 11.36 6.58
C GLN A 14 56.06 12.87 6.39
N SER A 15 54.97 13.38 5.80
CA SER A 15 54.75 14.83 5.65
C SER A 15 54.51 15.51 7.00
N LEU A 16 53.77 14.87 7.92
CA LEU A 16 53.57 15.36 9.28
C LEU A 16 54.89 15.44 10.05
N GLN A 17 55.74 14.41 9.94
CA GLN A 17 57.07 14.41 10.54
C GLN A 17 57.92 15.57 9.99
N ARG A 18 57.92 15.78 8.66
CA ARG A 18 58.63 16.90 8.02
C ARG A 18 58.15 18.27 8.51
N LEU A 19 56.83 18.45 8.64
CA LEU A 19 56.25 19.69 9.16
C LEU A 19 56.67 19.91 10.62
N THR A 20 56.64 18.87 11.43
CA THR A 20 57.03 18.93 12.84
C THR A 20 58.52 19.26 13.00
N ASP A 21 59.38 18.63 12.22
CA ASP A 21 60.83 18.89 12.22
C ASP A 21 61.13 20.34 11.76
N SER A 22 60.38 20.83 10.77
CA SER A 22 60.45 22.21 10.28
C SER A 22 60.05 23.23 11.36
N ILE A 23 58.98 22.96 12.11
CA ILE A 23 58.55 23.80 13.24
C ILE A 23 59.56 23.73 14.39
N ALA A 24 60.08 22.54 14.72
CA ALA A 24 61.08 22.35 15.76
C ALA A 24 62.41 23.05 15.43
N ALA A 25 62.76 23.15 14.15
CA ALA A 25 63.90 23.91 13.65
C ALA A 25 63.66 25.44 13.58
N TYR A 26 62.51 25.94 14.08
CA TYR A 26 62.09 27.34 14.02
C TYR A 26 62.04 27.92 12.60
N ASN A 27 61.84 27.06 11.59
CA ASN A 27 61.72 27.44 10.19
C ASN A 27 60.45 26.83 9.60
N PRO A 28 59.27 27.39 9.90
CA PRO A 28 57.99 26.84 9.43
C PRO A 28 57.91 26.89 7.90
N SER A 29 57.86 25.71 7.27
CA SER A 29 57.77 25.54 5.83
C SER A 29 56.31 25.41 5.39
N THR A 30 55.83 26.34 4.57
CA THR A 30 54.51 26.25 3.94
C THR A 30 54.44 25.08 2.97
N ILE A 31 55.57 24.73 2.34
CA ILE A 31 55.67 23.58 1.42
C ILE A 31 55.39 22.27 2.15
N ALA A 32 55.90 22.12 3.39
CA ALA A 32 55.64 20.92 4.20
C ALA A 32 54.16 20.82 4.63
N ALA A 33 53.49 21.97 4.83
CA ALA A 33 52.06 22.02 5.10
C ALA A 33 51.24 21.65 3.85
N ASP A 34 51.60 22.18 2.68
CA ASP A 34 50.94 21.85 1.42
C ASP A 34 51.11 20.36 1.05
N GLU A 35 52.30 19.77 1.32
CA GLU A 35 52.54 18.33 1.16
C GLU A 35 51.65 17.48 2.09
N LEU A 36 51.37 17.96 3.31
CA LEU A 36 50.49 17.28 4.25
C LEU A 36 49.03 17.32 3.79
N VAL A 37 48.56 18.48 3.32
CA VAL A 37 47.21 18.63 2.77
C VAL A 37 47.03 17.70 1.56
N ALA A 38 47.97 17.72 0.61
CA ALA A 38 47.91 16.84 -0.54
C ALA A 38 47.94 15.34 -0.17
N ALA A 39 48.71 14.96 0.87
CA ALA A 39 48.73 13.58 1.34
C ALA A 39 47.40 13.17 2.00
N ASP A 40 46.77 14.07 2.77
CA ASP A 40 45.47 13.85 3.39
C ASP A 40 44.34 13.73 2.37
N ASP A 41 44.37 14.57 1.32
CA ASP A 41 43.43 14.47 0.20
C ASP A 41 43.52 13.11 -0.50
N THR A 42 44.74 12.61 -0.73
CA THR A 42 44.93 11.27 -1.32
C THR A 42 44.45 10.15 -0.40
N LEU A 43 44.66 10.25 0.91
CA LEU A 43 44.15 9.27 1.88
C LEU A 43 42.62 9.28 1.93
N SER A 44 42.01 10.47 1.88
CA SER A 44 40.56 10.65 1.84
C SER A 44 39.94 9.99 0.61
N GLU A 45 40.58 10.13 -0.56
CA GLU A 45 40.13 9.47 -1.78
C GLU A 45 40.27 7.94 -1.71
N ASP A 46 41.38 7.43 -1.19
CA ASP A 46 41.58 6.00 -0.95
C ASP A 46 40.51 5.43 0.02
N LEU A 47 40.09 6.19 1.03
CA LEU A 47 39.03 5.78 1.96
C LEU A 47 37.65 5.79 1.29
N ARG A 48 37.34 6.78 0.45
CA ARG A 48 36.09 6.82 -0.33
C ARG A 48 35.98 5.62 -1.25
N THR A 49 37.06 5.30 -1.96
CA THR A 49 37.09 4.13 -2.86
C THR A 49 36.94 2.83 -2.06
N LEU A 50 37.59 2.69 -0.91
CA LEU A 50 37.40 1.53 -0.01
C LEU A 50 35.94 1.38 0.42
N HIS A 51 35.32 2.46 0.90
CA HIS A 51 33.93 2.45 1.30
C HIS A 51 33.01 2.04 0.14
N HIS A 52 33.26 2.56 -1.07
CA HIS A 52 32.52 2.17 -2.27
C HIS A 52 32.67 0.66 -2.56
N HIS A 53 33.87 0.12 -2.45
CA HIS A 53 34.10 -1.33 -2.62
C HIS A 53 33.39 -2.16 -1.54
N GLN A 54 33.42 -1.73 -0.28
CA GLN A 54 32.71 -2.42 0.80
C GLN A 54 31.20 -2.44 0.55
N SER A 55 30.63 -1.29 0.18
CA SER A 55 29.21 -1.19 -0.20
C SER A 55 28.85 -2.10 -1.37
N ASN A 56 29.69 -2.14 -2.41
CA ASN A 56 29.50 -3.03 -3.55
C ASN A 56 29.57 -4.51 -3.15
N VAL A 57 30.52 -4.89 -2.28
CA VAL A 57 30.61 -6.26 -1.78
C VAL A 57 29.36 -6.64 -0.99
N HIS A 58 28.88 -5.76 -0.10
CA HIS A 58 27.63 -5.98 0.63
C HIS A 58 26.45 -6.19 -0.33
N ARG A 59 26.33 -5.33 -1.36
CA ARG A 59 25.29 -5.47 -2.39
C ARG A 59 25.41 -6.80 -3.15
N ILE A 60 26.62 -7.21 -3.54
CA ILE A 60 26.85 -8.49 -4.22
C ILE A 60 26.45 -9.66 -3.32
N THR A 61 26.78 -9.62 -2.04
CA THR A 61 26.39 -10.69 -1.09
C THR A 61 24.88 -10.78 -0.91
N ASP A 62 24.18 -9.64 -0.84
CA ASP A 62 22.72 -9.62 -0.78
C ASP A 62 22.09 -10.16 -2.07
N LEU A 63 22.60 -9.75 -3.24
CA LEU A 63 22.14 -10.29 -4.53
C LEU A 63 22.35 -11.80 -4.64
N LYS A 64 23.47 -12.33 -4.13
CA LYS A 64 23.71 -13.79 -4.07
C LYS A 64 22.70 -14.49 -3.18
N ARG A 65 22.44 -13.97 -1.97
CA ARG A 65 21.42 -14.51 -1.07
C ARG A 65 20.03 -14.51 -1.70
N ARG A 66 19.67 -13.45 -2.42
CA ARG A 66 18.39 -13.36 -3.15
C ARG A 66 18.32 -14.37 -4.29
N ALA A 67 19.42 -14.57 -5.04
CA ALA A 67 19.49 -15.59 -6.09
C ALA A 67 19.30 -17.00 -5.50
N GLU A 68 20.00 -17.33 -4.41
CA GLU A 68 19.87 -18.60 -3.71
C GLU A 68 18.43 -18.85 -3.22
N THR A 69 17.79 -17.81 -2.65
CA THR A 69 16.39 -17.89 -2.22
C THR A 69 15.43 -18.13 -3.39
N ASN A 70 15.68 -17.50 -4.54
CA ASN A 70 14.87 -17.69 -5.74
C ASN A 70 15.07 -19.10 -6.32
N ASP A 71 16.29 -19.62 -6.32
CA ASP A 71 16.59 -20.99 -6.74
C ASP A 71 15.90 -22.02 -5.84
N GLU A 72 15.85 -21.78 -4.53
CA GLU A 72 15.08 -22.62 -3.60
C GLU A 72 13.59 -22.60 -3.94
N LYS A 73 13.00 -21.44 -4.21
CA LYS A 73 11.59 -21.32 -4.65
C LYS A 73 11.34 -22.06 -5.96
N ILE A 74 12.23 -21.94 -6.94
CA ILE A 74 12.11 -22.65 -8.21
C ILE A 74 12.14 -24.17 -7.95
N LYS A 75 13.06 -24.65 -7.11
CA LYS A 75 13.14 -26.07 -6.74
C LYS A 75 11.88 -26.54 -6.00
N THR A 76 11.31 -25.75 -5.08
CA THR A 76 10.06 -26.12 -4.40
C THR A 76 8.88 -26.16 -5.37
N HIS A 77 8.78 -25.20 -6.30
CA HIS A 77 7.76 -25.22 -7.35
C HIS A 77 7.90 -26.44 -8.26
N PHE A 78 9.12 -26.80 -8.70
CA PHE A 78 9.32 -28.02 -9.48
C PHE A 78 8.94 -29.29 -8.72
N ARG A 79 9.26 -29.37 -7.42
CA ARG A 79 8.82 -30.48 -6.57
C ARG A 79 7.29 -30.51 -6.43
N ALA A 80 6.66 -29.35 -6.27
CA ALA A 80 5.20 -29.24 -6.19
C ALA A 80 4.54 -29.67 -7.51
N VAL A 81 5.05 -29.25 -8.67
CA VAL A 81 4.56 -29.68 -9.99
C VAL A 81 4.77 -31.18 -10.18
N ALA A 82 5.92 -31.73 -9.78
CA ALA A 82 6.17 -33.16 -9.84
C ALA A 82 5.21 -33.95 -8.94
N GLN A 83 4.92 -33.44 -7.74
CA GLN A 83 3.93 -34.03 -6.84
C GLN A 83 2.52 -33.94 -7.43
N LEU A 84 2.11 -32.79 -7.95
CA LEU A 84 0.82 -32.63 -8.64
C LEU A 84 0.69 -33.57 -9.83
N ARG A 85 1.76 -33.75 -10.61
CA ARG A 85 1.77 -34.73 -11.70
C ARG A 85 1.59 -36.15 -11.17
N LYS A 86 2.28 -36.52 -10.08
CA LYS A 86 2.12 -37.81 -9.42
C LYS A 86 0.69 -38.00 -8.92
N ASP A 87 0.13 -36.99 -8.29
CA ASP A 87 -1.24 -37.00 -7.76
C ASP A 87 -2.25 -37.14 -8.90
N LEU A 88 -2.10 -36.37 -9.99
CA LEU A 88 -2.93 -36.49 -11.20
C LEU A 88 -2.84 -37.86 -11.86
N THR A 89 -1.64 -38.47 -11.93
CA THR A 89 -1.50 -39.85 -12.43
C THR A 89 -2.04 -40.89 -11.46
N SER A 90 -2.13 -40.57 -10.17
CA SER A 90 -2.67 -41.46 -9.14
C SER A 90 -4.20 -41.42 -9.08
N ILE A 91 -4.82 -40.33 -9.53
CA ILE A 91 -6.26 -40.30 -9.77
C ILE A 91 -6.50 -41.36 -10.83
N PRO A 92 -7.23 -42.45 -10.52
CA PRO A 92 -7.61 -43.39 -11.55
C PRO A 92 -8.41 -42.59 -12.56
N THR A 93 -7.85 -42.42 -13.75
CA THR A 93 -8.63 -41.95 -14.88
C THR A 93 -9.81 -42.90 -14.91
N ILE A 94 -11.03 -42.34 -14.89
CA ILE A 94 -12.19 -43.04 -15.40
C ILE A 94 -11.91 -43.15 -16.90
N GLU A 95 -10.91 -43.96 -17.27
CA GLU A 95 -10.91 -44.62 -18.55
C GLU A 95 -12.29 -45.22 -18.59
N SER A 96 -13.05 -44.71 -19.54
CA SER A 96 -14.24 -45.28 -20.10
C SER A 96 -13.92 -46.74 -20.37
N ASN A 97 -13.93 -47.57 -19.33
CA ASN A 97 -13.86 -49.00 -19.43
C ASN A 97 -15.25 -49.39 -19.91
N THR A 98 -15.55 -49.00 -21.15
CA THR A 98 -16.71 -49.42 -21.94
C THR A 98 -16.69 -50.94 -22.12
N SER A 99 -15.58 -51.59 -21.76
CA SER A 99 -15.43 -53.04 -21.71
C SER A 99 -16.02 -53.68 -20.46
N SER A 100 -16.26 -52.95 -19.36
CA SER A 100 -16.86 -53.49 -18.12
C SER A 100 -17.98 -52.64 -17.52
N ARG A 101 -18.22 -51.44 -18.05
CA ARG A 101 -19.47 -50.73 -17.84
C ARG A 101 -20.51 -51.45 -18.71
N GLU A 102 -21.30 -52.31 -18.10
CA GLU A 102 -22.55 -52.74 -18.73
C GLU A 102 -23.28 -51.46 -19.17
N ASP A 103 -23.68 -51.39 -20.44
CA ASP A 103 -24.45 -50.27 -20.94
C ASP A 103 -25.80 -50.28 -20.23
N ILE A 104 -25.89 -49.58 -19.09
CA ILE A 104 -27.12 -49.47 -18.31
C ILE A 104 -28.11 -48.70 -19.18
N SER A 105 -29.19 -49.37 -19.55
CA SER A 105 -30.27 -48.74 -20.31
C SER A 105 -30.92 -47.63 -19.49
N VAL A 106 -31.42 -46.60 -20.18
CA VAL A 106 -32.16 -45.51 -19.52
C VAL A 106 -33.39 -46.05 -18.79
N ASP A 107 -34.02 -47.09 -19.34
CA ASP A 107 -35.19 -47.73 -18.74
C ASP A 107 -34.86 -48.46 -17.43
N ASP A 108 -33.74 -49.18 -17.36
CA ASP A 108 -33.28 -49.81 -16.11
C ASP A 108 -32.91 -48.77 -15.06
N LEU A 109 -32.27 -47.67 -15.47
CA LEU A 109 -31.93 -46.57 -14.58
C LEU A 109 -33.20 -45.91 -14.01
N LEU A 110 -34.22 -45.71 -14.84
CA LEU A 110 -35.50 -45.14 -14.44
C LEU A 110 -36.32 -46.11 -13.57
N ALA A 111 -36.30 -47.41 -13.86
CA ALA A 111 -36.95 -48.43 -13.05
C ALA A 111 -36.29 -48.53 -11.66
N TYR A 112 -34.96 -48.54 -11.62
CA TYR A 112 -34.19 -48.53 -10.38
C TYR A 112 -34.42 -47.23 -9.59
N ALA A 113 -34.41 -46.08 -10.27
CA ALA A 113 -34.74 -44.78 -9.67
C ALA A 113 -36.15 -44.77 -9.06
N ARG A 114 -37.14 -45.35 -9.75
CA ARG A 114 -38.50 -45.50 -9.23
C ARG A 114 -38.52 -46.38 -7.97
N TYR A 115 -37.74 -47.45 -7.92
CA TYR A 115 -37.64 -48.35 -6.78
C TYR A 115 -37.02 -47.69 -5.54
N ILE A 116 -35.97 -46.87 -5.71
CA ILE A 116 -35.31 -46.18 -4.58
C ILE A 116 -35.98 -44.86 -4.20
N SER A 117 -36.77 -44.25 -5.09
CA SER A 117 -37.45 -42.96 -4.83
C SER A 117 -38.25 -42.89 -3.53
N PRO A 118 -38.93 -43.95 -3.03
CA PRO A 118 -39.71 -43.84 -1.80
C PRO A 118 -38.83 -43.77 -0.54
N THR A 119 -37.61 -44.32 -0.60
CA THR A 119 -36.72 -44.45 0.56
C THR A 119 -35.57 -43.45 0.55
N THR A 120 -35.26 -42.88 -0.61
CA THR A 120 -34.24 -41.83 -0.77
C THR A 120 -34.82 -40.42 -0.69
N VAL A 121 -36.15 -40.29 -0.68
CA VAL A 121 -36.82 -39.01 -0.47
C VAL A 121 -36.91 -38.72 1.04
N PRO A 122 -36.24 -37.65 1.53
CA PRO A 122 -36.30 -37.29 2.94
C PRO A 122 -37.75 -36.93 3.34
N PRO A 123 -38.16 -37.21 4.58
CA PRO A 123 -39.54 -37.05 5.05
C PRO A 123 -40.06 -35.59 5.01
N THR A 124 -39.21 -34.62 4.71
CA THR A 124 -39.55 -33.21 4.49
C THR A 124 -39.96 -32.91 3.04
N PHE A 125 -39.84 -33.87 2.12
CA PHE A 125 -40.20 -33.65 0.72
C PHE A 125 -41.71 -33.52 0.55
N ARG A 126 -42.13 -32.32 0.18
CA ARG A 126 -43.51 -32.03 -0.23
C ARG A 126 -43.54 -32.04 -1.76
N PRO A 127 -44.16 -33.03 -2.43
CA PRO A 127 -44.33 -32.96 -3.87
C PRO A 127 -45.10 -31.69 -4.21
N ARG A 128 -44.54 -30.84 -5.08
CA ARG A 128 -45.28 -29.69 -5.63
C ARG A 128 -46.58 -30.23 -6.22
N ARG A 129 -47.71 -29.74 -5.72
CA ARG A 129 -49.07 -30.18 -6.06
C ARG A 129 -49.46 -29.87 -7.51
N ASP A 130 -48.52 -29.38 -8.31
CA ASP A 130 -48.75 -28.72 -9.59
C ASP A 130 -48.44 -29.65 -10.79
N ALA A 131 -47.82 -30.82 -10.57
CA ALA A 131 -47.40 -31.71 -11.67
C ALA A 131 -48.51 -32.63 -12.23
N HIS A 132 -49.65 -32.76 -11.53
CA HIS A 132 -50.84 -33.51 -12.02
C HIS A 132 -52.05 -32.63 -12.35
N SER A 133 -51.91 -31.29 -12.28
CA SER A 133 -53.02 -30.35 -12.51
C SER A 133 -53.27 -30.02 -14.00
N TYR A 134 -52.46 -30.53 -14.94
CA TYR A 134 -52.59 -30.20 -16.37
C TYR A 134 -53.48 -31.16 -17.19
N MET A 135 -54.16 -32.14 -16.58
CA MET A 135 -55.02 -33.09 -17.33
C MET A 135 -56.48 -33.18 -16.85
N LYS A 136 -56.96 -32.32 -15.94
CA LYS A 136 -58.38 -32.34 -15.53
C LYS A 136 -58.88 -30.95 -15.14
N GLY A 137 -59.25 -30.16 -16.13
CA GLY A 137 -59.86 -28.85 -15.93
C GLY A 137 -60.99 -28.61 -16.94
N VAL A 138 -62.17 -29.18 -16.66
CA VAL A 138 -63.49 -28.62 -17.01
C VAL A 138 -64.49 -29.19 -15.99
N GLU A 139 -64.92 -28.36 -15.03
CA GLU A 139 -66.32 -28.09 -14.65
C GLU A 139 -66.40 -27.41 -13.27
N GLU A 140 -67.01 -26.22 -13.31
CA GLU A 140 -67.93 -25.57 -12.35
C GLU A 140 -67.85 -25.98 -10.86
N GLY A 141 -67.70 -25.08 -9.89
CA GLY A 141 -68.38 -23.81 -9.72
C GLY A 141 -69.24 -23.87 -8.46
N LYS A 142 -68.77 -23.29 -7.36
CA LYS A 142 -69.58 -22.69 -6.27
C LYS A 142 -68.67 -22.09 -5.21
N GLY A 143 -68.82 -20.79 -4.99
CA GLY A 143 -68.11 -20.03 -3.97
C GLY A 143 -68.74 -20.18 -2.60
N GLU A 144 -68.05 -19.63 -1.59
CA GLU A 144 -68.64 -18.80 -0.55
C GLU A 144 -67.54 -18.09 0.26
N ASP A 145 -67.86 -16.85 0.64
CA ASP A 145 -67.05 -15.82 1.25
C ASP A 145 -66.61 -16.11 2.70
N GLY A 146 -65.57 -15.41 3.18
CA GLY A 146 -65.14 -15.53 4.58
C GLY A 146 -63.97 -14.68 5.06
N GLN A 147 -64.01 -13.37 4.78
CA GLN A 147 -63.61 -12.26 5.67
C GLN A 147 -62.22 -12.23 6.36
N MET A 148 -61.48 -11.17 6.03
CA MET A 148 -60.28 -10.67 6.71
C MET A 148 -60.53 -10.27 8.17
N ARG A 149 -59.55 -10.46 9.06
CA ARG A 149 -59.41 -9.62 10.26
C ARG A 149 -57.95 -9.53 10.76
N ASN A 150 -57.36 -8.35 10.60
CA ASN A 150 -56.15 -7.88 11.27
C ASN A 150 -56.42 -7.63 12.76
N GLY A 151 -55.42 -7.90 13.62
CA GLY A 151 -55.44 -7.57 15.04
C GLY A 151 -54.03 -7.48 15.63
N VAL A 152 -53.50 -6.25 15.66
CA VAL A 152 -52.32 -5.81 16.42
C VAL A 152 -52.70 -5.64 17.89
N THR A 153 -51.95 -6.24 18.83
CA THR A 153 -51.78 -5.74 20.22
C THR A 153 -50.52 -6.34 20.88
N THR A 154 -49.60 -5.47 21.28
CA THR A 154 -48.42 -5.65 22.15
C THR A 154 -48.82 -5.59 23.67
N PRO A 155 -47.91 -5.90 24.63
CA PRO A 155 -48.20 -6.67 25.86
C PRO A 155 -48.25 -5.86 27.18
N PRO A 156 -48.47 -6.52 28.34
CA PRO A 156 -47.83 -6.08 29.59
C PRO A 156 -47.14 -7.20 30.42
N PRO A 157 -46.23 -6.85 31.38
CA PRO A 157 -45.22 -7.74 31.98
C PRO A 157 -45.49 -8.05 33.50
N PRO A 158 -44.51 -8.50 34.34
CA PRO A 158 -44.45 -9.75 35.15
C PRO A 158 -44.74 -9.55 36.68
N PRO A 159 -44.68 -10.55 37.63
CA PRO A 159 -43.44 -11.15 38.24
C PRO A 159 -43.67 -12.57 38.93
N PRO A 160 -42.85 -13.06 39.90
CA PRO A 160 -41.47 -13.61 39.83
C PRO A 160 -41.28 -15.07 40.36
N ALA A 161 -40.13 -15.69 40.01
CA ALA A 161 -39.32 -16.74 40.68
C ALA A 161 -40.00 -18.07 41.16
N THR A 162 -39.49 -19.29 40.90
CA THR A 162 -38.20 -19.84 41.39
C THR A 162 -37.96 -21.27 40.81
N ALA A 163 -36.73 -21.56 40.34
CA ALA A 163 -35.92 -22.81 40.28
C ALA A 163 -36.59 -24.21 40.00
N THR A 164 -35.99 -25.24 39.36
CA THR A 164 -34.59 -25.67 39.15
C THR A 164 -34.54 -26.83 38.11
N ALA A 165 -33.41 -26.99 37.40
CA ALA A 165 -32.78 -28.22 36.87
C ALA A 165 -33.46 -28.92 35.65
N THR A 166 -32.78 -29.45 34.61
CA THR A 166 -31.36 -29.74 34.31
C THR A 166 -31.19 -30.14 32.84
N ALA A 167 -29.95 -30.02 32.33
CA ALA A 167 -29.26 -30.85 31.33
C ALA A 167 -29.37 -30.57 29.80
N GLN A 168 -28.26 -29.99 29.31
CA GLN A 168 -27.35 -30.49 28.26
C GLN A 168 -27.72 -30.55 26.75
N ASP A 169 -26.72 -30.04 26.01
CA ASP A 169 -26.13 -30.54 24.76
C ASP A 169 -26.69 -30.15 23.38
N HIS A 170 -25.91 -29.25 22.78
CA HIS A 170 -25.18 -29.41 21.51
C HIS A 170 -25.90 -29.42 20.14
N THR A 171 -25.14 -28.80 19.22
CA THR A 171 -25.16 -28.89 17.75
C THR A 171 -26.30 -28.23 16.97
N ASN A 172 -25.98 -27.02 16.50
CA ASN A 172 -26.36 -26.46 15.20
C ASN A 172 -25.76 -27.31 14.04
N PRO A 173 -25.97 -26.99 12.74
CA PRO A 173 -27.18 -26.79 11.94
C PRO A 173 -27.14 -27.65 10.64
N GLU A 174 -28.20 -27.70 9.81
CA GLU A 174 -28.05 -27.47 8.35
C GLU A 174 -29.40 -27.37 7.64
N THR A 175 -29.53 -26.34 6.81
CA THR A 175 -30.53 -26.20 5.76
C THR A 175 -29.81 -26.36 4.44
N THR A 176 -30.21 -27.32 3.62
CA THR A 176 -29.84 -27.38 2.20
C THR A 176 -30.69 -26.39 1.42
N ALA A 177 -30.06 -25.48 0.67
CA ALA A 177 -30.55 -25.06 -0.65
C ALA A 177 -29.50 -24.24 -1.41
N THR A 178 -29.01 -24.87 -2.48
CA THR A 178 -28.21 -24.35 -3.58
C THR A 178 -29.00 -23.39 -4.46
N ALA A 179 -28.40 -22.27 -4.88
CA ALA A 179 -28.48 -21.76 -6.27
C ALA A 179 -27.69 -20.44 -6.48
N THR A 180 -26.61 -20.55 -7.24
CA THR A 180 -26.18 -19.64 -8.33
C THR A 180 -25.36 -18.37 -8.01
N ALA A 181 -24.21 -18.28 -8.70
CA ALA A 181 -23.37 -17.12 -9.03
C ALA A 181 -22.44 -16.54 -7.94
N THR A 182 -21.17 -16.97 -8.05
CA THR A 182 -20.00 -16.66 -7.24
C THR A 182 -19.47 -15.23 -7.46
N THR A 183 -19.50 -14.39 -6.43
CA THR A 183 -18.42 -13.44 -6.10
C THR A 183 -18.24 -13.48 -4.59
N VAL A 184 -17.13 -14.06 -4.15
CA VAL A 184 -16.80 -14.23 -2.73
C VAL A 184 -16.02 -13.01 -2.28
N THR A 185 -16.69 -12.12 -1.55
CA THR A 185 -16.09 -11.23 -0.55
C THR A 185 -16.90 -11.38 0.75
N PRO A 186 -16.25 -11.43 1.92
CA PRO A 186 -16.92 -11.74 3.17
C PRO A 186 -17.61 -10.49 3.71
N HIS A 187 -18.83 -10.21 3.24
CA HIS A 187 -19.63 -9.14 3.82
C HIS A 187 -20.62 -9.71 4.84
N ILE A 188 -20.49 -9.26 6.08
CA ILE A 188 -21.39 -9.52 7.20
C ILE A 188 -22.81 -9.20 6.73
N LYS A 189 -23.66 -10.23 6.61
CA LYS A 189 -25.08 -10.05 6.28
C LYS A 189 -25.69 -9.18 7.39
N GLU A 190 -26.32 -8.07 7.03
CA GLU A 190 -26.97 -7.08 7.92
C GLU A 190 -28.11 -7.65 8.80
N SER A 191 -28.31 -8.96 8.82
CA SER A 191 -29.36 -9.65 9.55
C SER A 191 -28.81 -10.52 10.68
N THR A 192 -27.84 -10.02 11.45
CA THR A 192 -27.51 -10.59 12.76
C THR A 192 -28.13 -9.70 13.84
N ILE A 193 -28.82 -10.32 14.79
CA ILE A 193 -29.54 -9.66 15.90
C ILE A 193 -28.62 -8.69 16.67
N SER A 194 -27.30 -8.93 16.66
CA SER A 194 -26.26 -8.10 17.26
C SER A 194 -25.99 -6.76 16.57
N LEU A 195 -26.39 -6.57 15.30
CA LEU A 195 -26.27 -5.28 14.58
C LEU A 195 -27.47 -4.35 14.81
N GLN A 196 -28.62 -4.89 15.21
CA GLN A 196 -29.84 -4.11 15.43
C GLN A 196 -29.83 -3.34 16.76
N THR A 197 -29.00 -3.76 17.72
CA THR A 197 -28.88 -3.11 19.04
C THR A 197 -27.81 -2.01 19.09
N LEU A 198 -27.02 -1.84 18.03
CA LEU A 198 -25.93 -0.87 17.97
C LEU A 198 -26.44 0.49 17.49
N THR A 199 -25.87 1.55 18.05
CA THR A 199 -26.14 2.93 17.62
C THR A 199 -25.48 3.19 16.26
N ASP A 200 -26.03 4.11 15.47
CA ASP A 200 -25.51 4.43 14.13
C ASP A 200 -24.02 4.84 14.08
N PRO A 201 -23.43 5.56 15.06
CA PRO A 201 -21.98 5.80 15.07
C PRO A 201 -21.16 4.51 15.30
N GLU A 202 -21.68 3.53 16.05
CA GLU A 202 -20.99 2.25 16.30
C GLU A 202 -21.02 1.34 15.05
N LYS A 203 -22.09 1.43 14.26
CA LYS A 203 -22.19 0.72 12.97
C LYS A 203 -21.15 1.23 11.95
N GLN A 204 -20.88 2.54 11.95
CA GLN A 204 -19.86 3.15 11.08
C GLN A 204 -18.43 2.68 11.41
N TRP A 205 -18.14 2.39 12.67
CA TRP A 205 -16.84 1.84 13.08
C TRP A 205 -16.65 0.36 12.67
N LEU A 206 -17.73 -0.40 12.56
CA LEU A 206 -17.68 -1.84 12.25
C LEU A 206 -17.52 -2.14 10.76
N ASN A 207 -17.99 -1.25 9.88
CA ASN A 207 -17.77 -1.36 8.43
C ASN A 207 -17.55 0.04 7.82
N PRO A 208 -16.34 0.61 7.94
CA PRO A 208 -16.02 1.89 7.30
C PRO A 208 -16.09 1.82 5.76
N THR A 209 -16.13 0.61 5.20
CA THR A 209 -16.23 0.34 3.77
C THR A 209 -17.65 0.00 3.30
N ALA A 210 -18.64 -0.11 4.19
CA ALA A 210 -20.02 -0.45 3.79
C ALA A 210 -20.69 0.67 2.97
N THR A 211 -20.26 1.92 3.16
CA THR A 211 -20.76 3.08 2.40
C THR A 211 -20.08 3.25 1.04
N LEU A 212 -19.06 2.44 0.73
CA LEU A 212 -18.35 2.51 -0.54
C LEU A 212 -18.90 1.44 -1.49
N ASP A 213 -19.40 1.88 -2.64
CA ASP A 213 -19.80 0.97 -3.71
C ASP A 213 -18.61 0.10 -4.11
N PHE A 214 -18.80 -1.23 -4.06
CA PHE A 214 -17.77 -2.17 -4.49
C PHE A 214 -17.62 -2.09 -6.01
N THR A 215 -16.63 -1.31 -6.47
CA THR A 215 -16.12 -1.39 -7.83
C THR A 215 -14.97 -2.38 -7.91
N PRO A 216 -15.01 -3.37 -8.81
CA PRO A 216 -14.04 -4.48 -8.85
C PRO A 216 -12.61 -4.01 -9.15
N TRP A 217 -12.45 -2.83 -9.74
CA TRP A 217 -11.18 -2.16 -9.95
C TRP A 217 -11.36 -0.65 -9.74
N PRO A 218 -10.37 0.07 -9.17
CA PRO A 218 -10.43 1.52 -9.08
C PRO A 218 -10.61 2.16 -10.45
N SER A 219 -11.44 3.20 -10.57
CA SER A 219 -11.62 3.90 -11.84
C SER A 219 -10.32 4.60 -12.27
N HIS A 220 -10.12 4.77 -13.58
CA HIS A 220 -8.94 5.45 -14.12
C HIS A 220 -8.75 6.86 -13.55
N ILE A 221 -9.85 7.54 -13.19
CA ILE A 221 -9.80 8.87 -12.56
C ILE A 221 -9.20 8.77 -11.16
N LEU A 222 -9.58 7.77 -10.36
CA LEU A 222 -9.02 7.54 -9.02
C LEU A 222 -7.54 7.13 -9.11
N ILE A 223 -7.18 6.30 -10.09
CA ILE A 223 -5.80 5.88 -10.32
C ILE A 223 -4.93 7.06 -10.76
N GLY A 224 -5.44 7.89 -11.69
CA GLY A 224 -4.75 9.08 -12.20
C GLY A 224 -4.57 10.19 -11.17
N ASN A 225 -5.47 10.27 -10.19
CA ASN A 225 -5.37 11.20 -9.06
C ASN A 225 -4.53 10.64 -7.91
N GLY A 226 -4.27 9.33 -7.90
CA GLY A 226 -3.49 8.65 -6.87
C GLY A 226 -1.99 8.71 -7.09
N ALA A 227 -1.26 8.05 -6.19
CA ALA A 227 0.21 7.94 -6.26
C ALA A 227 0.70 7.37 -7.59
N LEU A 228 -0.04 6.44 -8.20
CA LEU A 228 0.33 5.84 -9.48
C LEU A 228 0.28 6.85 -10.64
N GLY A 229 -0.75 7.71 -10.69
CA GLY A 229 -0.83 8.79 -11.66
C GLY A 229 0.27 9.84 -11.48
N SER A 230 0.69 10.10 -10.23
CA SER A 230 1.85 10.95 -9.95
C SER A 230 3.15 10.34 -10.49
N ILE A 231 3.38 9.04 -10.25
CA ILE A 231 4.53 8.30 -10.79
C ILE A 231 4.53 8.33 -12.32
N GLN A 232 3.38 8.14 -12.95
CA GLN A 232 3.28 8.21 -14.40
C GLN A 232 3.61 9.60 -14.94
N LYS A 233 3.15 10.69 -14.31
CA LYS A 233 3.55 12.06 -14.66
C LYS A 233 5.06 12.30 -14.48
N MET A 234 5.67 11.72 -13.45
CA MET A 234 7.12 11.82 -13.25
C MET A 234 7.89 11.11 -14.37
N VAL A 235 7.46 9.90 -14.73
CA VAL A 235 8.02 9.15 -15.86
C VAL A 235 7.82 9.89 -17.19
N GLU A 236 6.63 10.44 -17.44
CA GLU A 236 6.32 11.24 -18.64
C GLU A 236 7.12 12.54 -18.73
N SER A 237 7.44 13.15 -17.58
CA SER A 237 8.34 14.32 -17.49
C SER A 237 9.83 13.97 -17.51
N GLY A 238 10.18 12.70 -17.69
CA GLY A 238 11.57 12.23 -17.77
C GLY A 238 12.31 12.22 -16.43
N LYS A 239 11.59 12.33 -15.31
CA LYS A 239 12.15 12.24 -13.96
C LYS A 239 11.97 10.82 -13.43
N ASP A 240 13.07 10.19 -13.03
CA ASP A 240 13.06 8.84 -12.48
C ASP A 240 12.27 8.82 -11.15
N PRO A 241 11.18 8.03 -11.04
CA PRO A 241 10.39 7.96 -9.81
C PRO A 241 11.17 7.39 -8.61
N ALA A 242 12.30 6.70 -8.85
CA ALA A 242 13.19 6.23 -7.78
C ALA A 242 14.18 7.32 -7.29
N SER A 243 14.31 8.43 -8.02
CA SER A 243 15.17 9.57 -7.69
C SER A 243 14.46 10.66 -6.89
N VAL A 244 13.14 10.56 -6.71
CA VAL A 244 12.39 11.54 -5.92
C VAL A 244 12.56 11.20 -4.45
N LEU A 245 13.21 12.12 -3.74
CA LEU A 245 13.44 12.10 -2.31
C LEU A 245 12.12 11.81 -1.58
N SER A 246 12.19 11.10 -0.46
CA SER A 246 10.99 10.77 0.32
C SER A 246 10.23 12.06 0.67
N ALA A 247 8.90 11.99 0.86
CA ALA A 247 8.09 13.17 1.18
C ALA A 247 8.58 13.94 2.43
N GLU A 248 9.31 13.26 3.31
CA GLU A 248 9.96 13.82 4.50
C GLU A 248 11.24 14.57 4.14
N GLU A 249 12.06 14.03 3.25
CA GLU A 249 13.31 14.64 2.78
C GLU A 249 13.04 15.83 1.84
N GLN A 250 11.97 15.79 1.04
CA GLN A 250 11.52 16.93 0.25
C GLN A 250 11.02 18.09 1.16
N ALA A 251 10.38 17.77 2.29
CA ALA A 251 9.97 18.77 3.27
C ALA A 251 11.15 19.38 4.02
N GLU A 252 12.21 18.61 4.27
CA GLU A 252 13.47 19.14 4.81
C GLU A 252 14.18 20.07 3.83
N VAL A 253 14.27 19.70 2.55
CA VAL A 253 14.86 20.56 1.51
C VAL A 253 14.06 21.86 1.35
N ASP A 254 12.73 21.80 1.35
CA ASP A 254 11.88 22.99 1.28
C ASP A 254 11.98 23.86 2.54
N LYS A 255 12.24 23.27 3.71
CA LYS A 255 12.45 24.00 4.96
C LYS A 255 13.81 24.68 4.97
N VAL A 256 14.87 24.00 4.53
CA VAL A 256 16.21 24.57 4.37
C VAL A 256 16.19 25.72 3.36
N ARG A 257 15.48 25.56 2.23
CA ARG A 257 15.34 26.62 1.22
C ARG A 257 14.64 27.87 1.78
N LYS A 258 13.59 27.69 2.59
CA LYS A 258 12.88 28.80 3.24
C LYS A 258 13.72 29.50 4.31
N GLU A 259 14.52 28.76 5.08
CA GLU A 259 15.43 29.31 6.08
C GLU A 259 16.57 30.12 5.42
N GLU A 260 17.03 29.70 4.24
CA GLU A 260 18.03 30.42 3.44
C GLU A 260 17.44 31.71 2.84
N GLU A 261 16.24 31.66 2.26
CA GLU A 261 15.51 32.84 1.75
C GLU A 261 15.22 33.86 2.88
N GLU A 262 14.89 33.41 4.10
CA GLU A 262 14.65 34.30 5.24
C GLU A 262 15.95 34.92 5.78
N LYS A 263 17.06 34.18 5.74
CA LYS A 263 18.38 34.68 6.11
C LYS A 263 18.87 35.72 5.11
N GLU A 264 18.66 35.51 3.81
CA GLU A 264 19.00 36.46 2.76
C GLU A 264 18.17 37.74 2.88
N ARG A 265 16.86 37.63 3.11
CA ARG A 265 15.99 38.80 3.35
C ARG A 265 16.45 39.63 4.55
N LYS A 266 16.91 38.96 5.62
CA LYS A 266 17.40 39.63 6.83
C LYS A 266 18.76 40.30 6.61
N GLU A 267 19.64 39.68 5.83
CA GLU A 267 20.91 40.29 5.44
C GLU A 267 20.70 41.50 4.52
N GLU A 268 19.72 41.44 3.61
CA GLU A 268 19.36 42.56 2.75
C GLU A 268 18.77 43.73 3.55
N GLU A 269 17.91 43.45 4.53
CA GLU A 269 17.38 44.47 5.45
C GLU A 269 18.49 45.10 6.31
N GLU A 270 19.46 44.31 6.80
CA GLU A 270 20.61 44.84 7.54
C GLU A 270 21.53 45.68 6.64
N ARG A 271 21.75 45.25 5.39
CA ARG A 271 22.54 45.98 4.40
C ARG A 271 21.86 47.30 4.01
N ALA A 272 20.53 47.30 3.87
CA ALA A 272 19.73 48.50 3.63
C ALA A 272 19.79 49.44 4.84
N ARG A 273 19.69 48.91 6.07
CA ARG A 273 19.80 49.70 7.31
C ARG A 273 21.20 50.31 7.47
N ARG A 274 22.27 49.56 7.16
CA ARG A 274 23.65 50.09 7.16
C ARG A 274 23.83 51.19 6.11
N ARG A 275 23.25 51.03 4.91
CA ARG A 275 23.24 52.10 3.89
C ARG A 275 22.47 53.34 4.37
N ALA A 276 21.31 53.17 5.01
CA ALA A 276 20.52 54.28 5.53
C ALA A 276 21.27 55.07 6.63
N VAL A 277 21.96 54.37 7.55
CA VAL A 277 22.78 55.02 8.59
C VAL A 277 24.00 55.75 7.99
N MET A 278 24.63 55.21 6.94
CA MET A 278 25.69 55.93 6.22
C MET A 278 25.16 57.16 5.47
N PHE A 279 23.97 57.08 4.88
CA PHE A 279 23.35 58.20 4.16
C PHE A 279 22.91 59.33 5.12
N ASP A 280 22.41 58.98 6.31
CA ASP A 280 22.03 59.94 7.34
C ASP A 280 23.26 60.58 8.02
N ALA A 281 24.32 59.81 8.26
CA ALA A 281 25.59 60.34 8.76
C ALA A 281 26.30 61.27 7.76
N ALA A 282 26.16 61.02 6.45
CA ALA A 282 26.66 61.91 5.39
C ALA A 282 25.77 63.16 5.22
N GLY A 283 24.46 63.05 5.47
CA GLY A 283 23.51 64.17 5.42
C GLY A 283 23.63 65.16 6.59
N SER A 284 24.14 64.73 7.75
CA SER A 284 24.25 65.59 8.94
C SER A 284 25.53 66.45 9.00
N ALA A 285 26.49 66.26 8.08
CA ALA A 285 27.76 67.02 8.05
C ALA A 285 27.82 68.12 6.99
N GLY A 286 26.81 68.23 6.12
CA GLY A 286 26.76 69.23 5.04
C GLY A 286 25.54 70.13 5.19
N GLY A 287 25.68 71.25 5.88
CA GLY A 287 24.64 72.26 5.97
C GLY A 287 24.32 72.90 4.61
N GLY A 288 23.02 73.16 4.40
CA GLY A 288 22.58 74.37 3.71
C GLY A 288 22.27 74.29 2.21
N LEU A 289 21.04 74.73 1.91
CA LEU A 289 20.58 75.37 0.67
C LEU A 289 20.19 74.44 -0.50
N GLY A 290 18.90 74.52 -0.87
CA GLY A 290 18.47 74.24 -2.25
C GLY A 290 17.28 73.30 -2.41
N ARG A 291 16.10 73.65 -1.87
CA ARG A 291 14.83 73.13 -2.42
C ARG A 291 14.59 73.76 -3.79
N GLY A 292 15.18 73.15 -4.82
CA GLY A 292 14.98 73.47 -6.23
C GLY A 292 14.06 72.46 -6.90
N ARG A 293 12.83 72.89 -7.14
CA ARG A 293 11.82 72.31 -8.03
C ARG A 293 12.34 72.23 -9.48
N ARG A 294 12.24 71.05 -10.11
CA ARG A 294 12.06 70.76 -11.57
C ARG A 294 11.97 69.23 -11.70
N GLU A 295 10.80 68.67 -11.97
CA GLU A 295 10.21 68.41 -13.30
C GLU A 295 11.03 67.43 -14.16
N ALA A 296 10.28 66.45 -14.67
CA ALA A 296 10.61 65.32 -15.53
C ALA A 296 11.51 65.65 -16.73
N GLU A 297 12.27 64.66 -17.17
CA GLU A 297 12.17 64.08 -18.53
C GLU A 297 12.99 62.77 -18.61
N ASP A 298 12.63 61.96 -19.60
CA ASP A 298 12.80 60.51 -19.77
C ASP A 298 14.21 60.00 -20.11
N ASP A 299 14.47 58.71 -19.83
CA ASP A 299 15.29 57.79 -20.65
C ASP A 299 15.05 56.34 -20.12
N VAL A 300 14.11 55.56 -20.69
CA VAL A 300 14.30 54.63 -21.82
C VAL A 300 15.58 53.79 -21.70
N PHE A 301 15.47 52.52 -21.28
CA PHE A 301 15.80 51.30 -22.03
C PHE A 301 15.86 50.08 -21.06
N ASP A 302 14.88 49.18 -21.13
CA ASP A 302 15.01 47.80 -20.63
C ASP A 302 15.95 47.03 -21.55
N PRO A 303 16.81 46.14 -21.02
CA PRO A 303 16.63 44.74 -21.41
C PRO A 303 17.03 43.72 -20.34
N ASP A 304 16.26 42.64 -20.26
CA ASP A 304 16.42 41.41 -19.46
C ASP A 304 15.89 41.44 -18.02
N ALA A 305 14.60 41.12 -17.89
CA ALA A 305 14.00 40.36 -16.80
C ALA A 305 13.03 39.31 -17.38
#